data_AF-A0AAD3H4Z9-F1
#
_entry.id   AF-A0AAD3H4Z9-F1
#
_cell.length_a   1.000
_cell.length_b   1.000
_cell.length_c   1.000
_cell.angle_alpha   90.00
_cell.angle_beta   90.00
_cell.angle_gamma   90.00
#
_symmetry.space_group_name_H-M   'P 1'
#
loop_
_entity.id
_entity.type
_entity.pdbx_description
1 polymer ?
#
loop_
_entity_poly.entity_id
_entity_poly.type
_entity_poly.pdbx_seq_one_letter_code
_entity_poly.pdbx_strand_id
1 'polypeptide(L)'
;MTATAFIPSQIISFKRRQDRGIDLTSYTVITQKQVRQGNKSLDLVPSQSIHSANNKKNKNKTKLQETIRDANVEKNESGKDASTSTSTLNKTQKKKKKKHSFQYYGNLPDVHWRAIPMEHLRVHPKYKPLPLPTTLQTLQNIEQVRQFRQDSWQWDALHTGRCTTSQSAPALGFLEPKAAKLLGIPRSLQKSPMEAFRRLSQKALRTLEEMNAVLCHHDDLENYQVDCQQYMLWRDMKDVKHYPFSAKYLPFISKAELEVRKEDTQAYMQNLSSSMRVRMSWGNSQEATAILTALNYFTKLDSNVILEEVGMCGAGLALNCTEGDEHALILGASPDSIITYGNGTSEVLEVKNHCPFVPSDWMSGSKKQKQRRKSKGGFRIRELPLQYSVPPAYIPQLMMEILCCGESCRSAIMVRQTATCGAVILRLHRDDEWISEMIYWLKMFMSEYVSKETPPPQNFFFDGHEESERYQRFLERTKALSESVELVKEVRHNDIQRVLGENGLRLPLFLDNFGHKHPR
;
A
#
# COMPACT_ATOMS: atom_id res chain seq x y z
N MET A 1 -11.30 -26.38 68.62
CA MET A 1 -10.04 -27.14 68.50
C MET A 1 -9.39 -26.70 67.17
N THR A 2 -8.69 -25.56 67.15
CA THR A 2 -7.20 -25.40 67.29
C THR A 2 -6.46 -26.01 66.09
N ALA A 3 -5.63 -25.32 65.29
CA ALA A 3 -4.87 -24.06 65.41
C ALA A 3 -4.65 -23.47 63.98
N THR A 4 -4.70 -22.16 63.69
CA THR A 4 -3.79 -21.02 63.98
C THR A 4 -2.28 -21.24 63.74
N ALA A 5 -1.73 -20.55 62.72
CA ALA A 5 -0.36 -20.06 62.69
C ALA A 5 -0.27 -18.76 61.86
N PHE A 6 0.51 -17.81 62.37
CA PHE A 6 0.57 -16.38 62.06
C PHE A 6 2.03 -16.01 61.74
N ILE A 7 2.27 -15.21 60.67
CA ILE A 7 3.24 -14.07 60.51
C ILE A 7 4.77 -14.35 60.68
N PRO A 8 5.71 -13.79 59.84
CA PRO A 8 5.88 -12.34 59.75
C PRO A 8 6.29 -11.64 58.44
N SER A 9 5.79 -10.40 58.38
CA SER A 9 6.23 -9.23 57.65
C SER A 9 7.70 -8.87 57.92
N GLN A 10 8.45 -8.52 56.86
CA GLN A 10 9.67 -7.71 56.98
C GLN A 10 9.50 -6.34 56.35
N ILE A 11 9.72 -5.34 57.20
CA ILE A 11 9.90 -3.93 56.89
C ILE A 11 11.38 -3.74 56.52
N ILE A 12 11.67 -3.18 55.35
CA ILE A 12 12.98 -2.57 55.06
C ILE A 12 12.74 -1.13 54.65
N SER A 13 13.12 -0.21 55.54
CA SER A 13 13.26 1.22 55.26
C SER A 13 14.58 1.47 54.55
N PHE A 14 14.61 2.24 53.46
CA PHE A 14 15.84 2.94 53.06
C PHE A 14 15.59 4.35 52.51
N LYS A 15 16.07 5.30 53.31
CA LYS A 15 16.47 6.70 53.11
C LYS A 15 16.22 7.39 51.76
N ARG A 16 15.53 8.54 51.85
CA ARG A 16 15.60 9.69 50.94
C ARG A 16 17.06 10.11 50.67
N ARG A 17 17.39 10.35 49.41
CA ARG A 17 18.45 11.28 48.99
C ARG A 17 17.90 12.21 47.92
N GLN A 18 18.01 13.51 48.20
CA GLN A 18 17.79 14.63 47.29
C GLN A 18 18.91 14.71 46.24
N ASP A 19 18.52 15.28 45.11
CA ASP A 19 19.29 16.02 44.11
C ASP A 19 20.36 15.30 43.29
N ARG A 20 20.06 15.17 41.99
CA ARG A 20 20.85 15.74 40.88
C ARG A 20 19.99 15.75 39.61
N GLY A 21 19.91 16.92 38.97
CA GLY A 21 19.14 17.14 37.75
C GLY A 21 19.55 16.18 36.63
N ILE A 22 18.55 15.62 35.96
CA ILE A 22 18.72 14.72 34.82
C ILE A 22 18.35 15.48 33.56
N ASP A 23 19.32 15.51 32.66
CA ASP A 23 19.34 16.12 31.34
C ASP A 23 18.33 15.45 30.40
N LEU A 24 17.57 16.26 29.67
CA LEU A 24 16.39 15.90 28.88
C LEU A 24 16.77 15.63 27.40
N THR A 25 17.68 14.71 27.09
CA THR A 25 17.92 14.33 25.68
C THR A 25 18.48 12.92 25.52
N SER A 26 17.62 11.91 25.38
CA SER A 26 17.89 10.68 24.61
C SER A 26 16.67 9.77 24.66
N TYR A 27 15.91 9.68 23.56
CA TYR A 27 14.76 8.78 23.44
C TYR A 27 15.08 7.64 22.49
N THR A 28 15.09 6.43 23.04
CA THR A 28 15.27 5.17 22.32
C THR A 28 13.92 4.74 21.77
N VAL A 29 13.82 4.69 20.44
CA VAL A 29 12.72 4.02 19.75
C VAL A 29 12.79 2.53 20.09
N ILE A 30 11.67 1.98 20.57
CA ILE A 30 11.49 0.55 20.84
C ILE A 30 11.81 -0.21 19.55
N THR A 31 12.90 -0.98 19.59
CA THR A 31 13.25 -1.93 18.52
C THR A 31 12.40 -3.19 18.68
N GLN A 32 11.97 -3.74 17.55
CA GLN A 32 11.22 -5.00 17.36
C GLN A 32 11.97 -6.26 17.84
N LYS A 33 12.68 -6.21 18.98
CA LYS A 33 13.59 -7.27 19.42
C LYS A 33 12.91 -8.37 20.25
N GLN A 34 11.69 -8.16 20.74
CA GLN A 34 11.02 -9.11 21.63
C GLN A 34 9.99 -10.06 20.96
N VAL A 35 9.63 -9.88 19.68
CA VAL A 35 8.61 -10.71 19.01
C VAL A 35 9.22 -11.93 18.25
N ARG A 36 10.52 -12.20 18.38
CA ARG A 36 11.22 -13.16 17.49
C ARG A 36 11.41 -14.59 18.01
N GLN A 37 10.85 -14.96 19.15
CA GLN A 37 10.88 -16.35 19.60
C GLN A 37 9.45 -16.92 19.63
N GLY A 38 8.86 -17.20 18.46
CA GLY A 38 7.55 -17.87 18.44
C GLY A 38 6.92 -18.13 17.07
N ASN A 39 6.99 -17.20 16.11
CA ASN A 39 6.14 -17.34 14.92
C ASN A 39 6.87 -17.91 13.69
N LYS A 40 6.58 -19.18 13.41
CA LYS A 40 6.72 -19.79 12.09
C LYS A 40 5.86 -19.02 11.09
N SER A 41 6.47 -18.55 10.01
CA SER A 41 5.84 -18.26 8.71
C SER A 41 4.56 -17.40 8.71
N LEU A 42 4.68 -16.10 8.98
CA LEU A 42 3.70 -15.13 8.45
C LEU A 42 3.97 -14.95 6.96
N ASP A 43 3.22 -15.67 6.12
CA ASP A 43 3.21 -15.48 4.68
C ASP A 43 2.62 -14.10 4.36
N LEU A 44 3.51 -13.16 4.06
CA LEU A 44 3.17 -11.82 3.57
C LEU A 44 2.35 -11.93 2.27
N VAL A 45 1.09 -11.51 2.30
CA VAL A 45 0.21 -11.46 1.12
C VAL A 45 0.69 -10.33 0.17
N PRO A 46 1.20 -10.61 -1.05
CA PRO A 46 1.74 -9.57 -1.92
C PRO A 46 0.63 -8.94 -2.78
N SER A 47 0.08 -7.79 -2.37
CA SER A 47 -0.82 -6.97 -3.21
C SER A 47 -0.11 -5.84 -3.98
N GLN A 48 1.19 -5.62 -3.76
CA GLN A 48 1.86 -4.34 -4.09
C GLN A 48 2.89 -4.33 -5.24
N SER A 49 2.86 -5.28 -6.19
CA SER A 49 3.84 -5.26 -7.29
C SER A 49 3.25 -4.82 -8.63
N ILE A 50 3.53 -3.60 -9.09
CA ILE A 50 3.32 -3.19 -10.50
C ILE A 50 4.57 -2.49 -11.04
N HIS A 51 4.84 -2.70 -12.34
CA HIS A 51 5.88 -2.13 -13.21
C HIS A 51 7.21 -2.87 -13.35
N SER A 52 7.22 -3.80 -14.32
CA SER A 52 8.39 -4.08 -15.17
C SER A 52 7.93 -4.69 -16.51
N ALA A 53 7.87 -3.90 -17.58
CA ALA A 53 8.07 -4.38 -18.96
C ALA A 53 8.34 -3.21 -19.92
N ASN A 54 9.13 -3.50 -20.95
CA ASN A 54 9.82 -2.59 -21.86
C ASN A 54 8.89 -1.75 -22.75
N ASN A 55 9.17 -0.45 -22.85
CA ASN A 55 8.72 0.41 -23.94
C ASN A 55 9.41 -0.02 -25.25
N LYS A 56 8.69 -0.71 -26.14
CA LYS A 56 8.94 -0.62 -27.58
C LYS A 56 8.00 0.44 -28.14
N LYS A 57 8.60 1.53 -28.63
CA LYS A 57 7.91 2.62 -29.33
C LYS A 57 7.27 2.07 -30.60
N ASN A 58 5.94 2.01 -30.66
CA ASN A 58 5.22 2.04 -31.93
C ASN A 58 4.82 3.50 -32.20
N LYS A 59 5.53 4.13 -33.13
CA LYS A 59 5.08 5.35 -33.79
C LYS A 59 4.10 4.93 -34.87
N ASN A 60 2.80 5.10 -34.65
CA ASN A 60 1.85 5.25 -35.74
C ASN A 60 1.22 6.63 -35.61
N LYS A 61 1.56 7.49 -36.58
CA LYS A 61 0.90 8.76 -36.85
C LYS A 61 -0.42 8.43 -37.54
N THR A 62 -1.54 8.75 -36.92
CA THR A 62 -2.81 8.89 -37.64
C THR A 62 -2.95 10.37 -38.01
N LYS A 63 -2.82 10.65 -39.31
CA LYS A 63 -3.34 11.85 -39.95
C LYS A 63 -4.85 11.70 -40.02
N LEU A 64 -5.59 12.73 -39.61
CA LEU A 64 -6.87 13.04 -40.21
C LEU A 64 -6.90 14.54 -40.50
N GLN A 65 -7.07 14.86 -41.77
CA GLN A 65 -7.34 16.20 -42.30
C GLN A 65 -8.85 16.45 -42.25
N GLU A 66 -9.25 17.69 -41.97
CA GLU A 66 -10.21 18.45 -42.77
C GLU A 66 -10.13 19.93 -42.33
N THR A 67 -9.53 20.82 -43.13
CA THR A 67 -10.11 21.64 -44.23
C THR A 67 -10.94 22.84 -43.74
N ILE A 68 -10.34 24.04 -43.68
CA ILE A 68 -10.99 25.31 -44.04
C ILE A 68 -9.94 26.20 -44.75
N ARG A 69 -10.40 26.81 -45.86
CA ARG A 69 -9.71 27.61 -46.87
C ARG A 69 -9.45 29.04 -46.38
N ASP A 70 -8.36 29.69 -46.83
CA ASP A 70 -8.34 30.66 -47.94
C ASP A 70 -7.08 31.57 -47.96
N ALA A 71 -6.55 31.70 -49.17
CA ALA A 71 -5.83 32.80 -49.84
C ALA A 71 -4.86 33.76 -49.09
N ASN A 72 -3.59 33.79 -49.54
CA ASN A 72 -2.92 34.92 -50.24
C ASN A 72 -1.38 34.72 -50.22
N VAL A 73 -0.69 34.53 -51.36
CA VAL A 73 -0.12 35.52 -52.32
C VAL A 73 1.41 35.68 -52.12
N GLU A 74 2.10 35.33 -53.21
CA GLU A 74 3.39 35.83 -53.76
C GLU A 74 4.78 35.54 -53.16
N LYS A 75 5.56 34.82 -53.98
CA LYS A 75 6.88 35.15 -54.56
C LYS A 75 7.95 35.76 -53.65
N ASN A 76 9.09 35.07 -53.51
CA ASN A 76 10.28 35.39 -54.32
C ASN A 76 11.47 34.44 -54.15
N GLU A 77 12.27 34.49 -55.20
CA GLU A 77 13.44 33.77 -55.67
C GLU A 77 14.66 33.58 -54.74
N SER A 78 15.34 32.45 -55.01
CA SER A 78 16.80 32.24 -55.22
C SER A 78 17.86 32.89 -54.31
N GLY A 79 18.85 32.09 -53.91
CA GLY A 79 20.15 32.60 -53.46
C GLY A 79 21.06 31.51 -52.88
N LYS A 80 22.17 31.25 -53.57
CA LYS A 80 23.20 30.26 -53.28
C LYS A 80 24.23 30.73 -52.23
N ASP A 81 24.83 29.72 -51.60
CA ASP A 81 26.22 29.58 -51.15
C ASP A 81 26.83 30.40 -50.00
N ALA A 82 27.77 29.68 -49.36
CA ALA A 82 28.94 30.11 -48.60
C ALA A 82 28.88 30.01 -47.06
N SER A 83 29.60 28.99 -46.61
CA SER A 83 30.28 28.82 -45.33
C SER A 83 30.87 30.10 -44.74
N THR A 84 30.64 30.36 -43.46
CA THR A 84 31.66 30.96 -42.60
C THR A 84 31.47 30.52 -41.15
N SER A 85 32.51 29.88 -40.64
CA SER A 85 32.76 29.61 -39.23
C SER A 85 32.89 30.91 -38.44
N THR A 86 32.08 31.08 -37.39
CA THR A 86 32.41 32.04 -36.34
C THR A 86 31.92 31.53 -34.99
N SER A 87 32.91 31.10 -34.21
CA SER A 87 32.81 30.85 -32.78
C SER A 87 32.48 32.15 -32.05
N THR A 88 31.40 32.18 -31.28
CA THR A 88 31.20 33.23 -30.28
C THR A 88 30.78 32.62 -28.95
N LEU A 89 31.65 32.87 -27.98
CA LEU A 89 31.57 32.51 -26.58
C LEU A 89 30.29 33.04 -25.93
N ASN A 90 29.37 32.14 -25.58
CA ASN A 90 28.34 32.42 -24.59
C ASN A 90 28.71 31.76 -23.26
N LYS A 91 29.51 32.47 -22.46
CA LYS A 91 29.70 32.20 -21.03
C LYS A 91 28.41 32.55 -20.27
N THR A 92 27.41 31.69 -20.36
CA THR A 92 26.27 31.74 -19.43
C THR A 92 26.76 31.22 -18.09
N GLN A 93 26.92 32.12 -17.12
CA GLN A 93 27.14 31.78 -15.72
C GLN A 93 25.96 30.94 -15.22
N LYS A 94 26.09 29.62 -15.30
CA LYS A 94 25.22 28.68 -14.59
C LYS A 94 25.43 28.91 -13.10
N LYS A 95 24.53 29.69 -12.48
CA LYS A 95 24.23 29.57 -11.05
C LYS A 95 23.98 28.09 -10.78
N LYS A 96 24.96 27.39 -10.19
CA LYS A 96 24.83 26.02 -9.73
C LYS A 96 23.77 26.02 -8.63
N LYS A 97 22.49 25.91 -8.99
CA LYS A 97 21.50 25.33 -8.08
C LYS A 97 22.09 23.98 -7.71
N LYS A 98 22.48 23.80 -6.44
CA LYS A 98 22.90 22.51 -5.90
C LYS A 98 21.75 21.54 -6.14
N LYS A 99 21.76 20.83 -7.28
CA LYS A 99 20.83 19.72 -7.52
C LYS A 99 21.07 18.75 -6.38
N HIS A 100 20.04 18.46 -5.60
CA HIS A 100 20.05 17.38 -4.62
C HIS A 100 20.48 16.10 -5.35
N SER A 101 21.76 15.72 -5.27
CA SER A 101 22.19 14.44 -5.82
C SER A 101 21.71 13.37 -4.86
N PHE A 102 20.55 12.79 -5.13
CA PHE A 102 20.22 11.50 -4.55
C PHE A 102 21.25 10.50 -5.03
N GLN A 103 21.80 9.71 -4.13
CA GLN A 103 22.66 8.61 -4.56
C GLN A 103 21.74 7.59 -5.22
N TYR A 104 21.95 7.38 -6.52
CA TYR A 104 21.10 6.49 -7.31
C TYR A 104 21.42 5.01 -7.07
N TYR A 105 22.40 4.66 -6.21
CA TYR A 105 22.87 3.29 -5.97
C TYR A 105 23.29 3.07 -4.51
N GLY A 106 23.04 1.87 -4.00
CA GLY A 106 23.46 1.43 -2.65
C GLY A 106 23.22 -0.06 -2.43
N ASN A 107 23.63 -0.59 -1.29
CA ASN A 107 23.43 -1.98 -0.87
C ASN A 107 22.34 -2.12 0.22
N LEU A 108 22.11 -1.08 1.02
CA LEU A 108 21.18 -1.09 2.14
C LEU A 108 20.01 -0.13 1.88
N PRO A 109 18.94 -0.57 1.19
CA PRO A 109 17.77 0.26 0.94
C PRO A 109 17.01 0.57 2.24
N ASP A 110 16.79 1.86 2.53
CA ASP A 110 15.96 2.28 3.67
C ASP A 110 14.48 2.19 3.31
N VAL A 111 13.81 1.11 3.70
CA VAL A 111 12.37 0.93 3.44
C VAL A 111 11.50 1.89 4.25
N HIS A 112 12.03 2.41 5.35
CA HIS A 112 11.37 3.40 6.23
C HIS A 112 11.75 4.83 5.87
N TRP A 113 12.35 5.06 4.69
CA TRP A 113 12.79 6.38 4.27
C TRP A 113 11.63 7.37 4.31
N ARG A 114 11.72 8.30 5.27
CA ARG A 114 10.72 9.34 5.55
C ARG A 114 9.29 8.82 5.76
N ALA A 115 9.12 7.54 6.10
CA ALA A 115 7.85 6.90 6.36
C ALA A 115 7.25 7.37 7.69
N ILE A 116 5.98 7.77 7.69
CA ILE A 116 5.19 7.98 8.90
C ILE A 116 4.71 6.62 9.41
N PRO A 117 5.00 6.23 10.67
CA PRO A 117 4.50 4.98 11.25
C PRO A 117 2.96 4.98 11.37
N MET A 118 2.33 3.81 11.22
CA MET A 118 0.88 3.68 11.39
C MET A 118 0.42 4.11 12.80
N GLU A 119 1.15 3.74 13.85
CA GLU A 119 0.86 4.19 15.23
C GLU A 119 0.83 5.72 15.37
N HIS A 120 1.65 6.44 14.60
CA HIS A 120 1.62 7.89 14.63
C HIS A 120 0.39 8.43 13.90
N LEU A 121 -0.04 7.80 12.79
CA LEU A 121 -1.29 8.16 12.12
C LEU A 121 -2.51 7.87 13.01
N ARG A 122 -2.50 6.77 13.77
CA ARG A 122 -3.56 6.38 14.71
C ARG A 122 -3.87 7.44 15.78
N VAL A 123 -2.93 8.35 16.07
CA VAL A 123 -3.15 9.50 16.99
C VAL A 123 -3.43 10.83 16.29
N HIS A 124 -3.59 10.83 14.96
CA HIS A 124 -3.90 12.05 14.20
C HIS A 124 -5.34 12.54 14.49
N PRO A 125 -5.61 13.84 14.70
CA PRO A 125 -6.92 14.35 15.15
C PRO A 125 -8.09 14.16 14.17
N LYS A 126 -7.79 13.75 12.93
CA LYS A 126 -8.77 13.48 11.86
C LYS A 126 -8.73 12.05 11.34
N TYR A 127 -8.00 11.18 12.04
CA TYR A 127 -7.95 9.76 11.76
C TYR A 127 -8.52 9.01 12.96
N LYS A 128 -9.49 8.14 12.72
CA LYS A 128 -10.15 7.35 13.76
C LYS A 128 -9.55 5.94 13.72
N PRO A 129 -8.67 5.59 14.67
CA PRO A 129 -8.05 4.28 14.70
C PRO A 129 -9.04 3.20 15.13
N LEU A 130 -8.74 1.96 14.78
CA LEU A 130 -9.43 0.81 15.37
C LEU A 130 -8.99 0.63 16.83
N PRO A 131 -9.86 0.05 17.68
CA PRO A 131 -9.45 -0.35 19.02
C PRO A 131 -8.31 -1.38 18.95
N LEU A 132 -7.64 -1.61 20.08
CA LEU A 132 -6.68 -2.71 20.16
C LEU A 132 -7.46 -4.03 20.03
N PRO A 133 -7.00 -5.00 19.21
CA PRO A 133 -7.70 -6.27 19.04
C PRO A 133 -8.00 -6.99 20.36
N THR A 134 -7.12 -6.84 21.35
CA THR A 134 -7.24 -7.40 22.70
C THR A 134 -8.38 -6.83 23.54
N THR A 135 -8.94 -5.68 23.13
CA THR A 135 -10.05 -5.03 23.85
C THR A 135 -11.42 -5.48 23.37
N LEU A 136 -11.49 -6.25 22.27
CA LEU A 136 -12.73 -6.77 21.69
C LEU A 136 -13.06 -8.13 22.31
N GLN A 137 -13.81 -8.12 23.42
CA GLN A 137 -14.18 -9.32 24.18
C GLN A 137 -15.33 -10.11 23.57
N THR A 138 -16.18 -9.48 22.78
CA THR A 138 -17.31 -10.14 22.12
C THR A 138 -17.80 -9.31 20.94
N LEU A 139 -18.27 -9.99 19.90
CA LEU A 139 -18.96 -9.46 18.75
C LEU A 139 -20.47 -9.51 18.97
N GLN A 140 -21.13 -8.37 18.84
CA GLN A 140 -22.59 -8.23 18.90
C GLN A 140 -23.28 -8.63 17.59
N ASN A 141 -22.55 -8.57 16.49
CA ASN A 141 -22.98 -9.03 15.17
C ASN A 141 -21.76 -9.33 14.30
N ILE A 142 -21.98 -10.07 13.22
CA ILE A 142 -20.90 -10.53 12.31
C ILE A 142 -20.14 -9.35 11.69
N GLU A 143 -20.79 -8.21 11.43
CA GLU A 143 -20.13 -7.05 10.81
C GLU A 143 -19.09 -6.39 11.72
N GLN A 144 -19.14 -6.65 13.05
CA GLN A 144 -18.15 -6.12 13.98
C GLN A 144 -16.75 -6.72 13.81
N VAL A 145 -16.57 -7.79 13.03
CA VAL A 145 -15.23 -8.30 12.70
C VAL A 145 -14.35 -7.25 11.99
N ARG A 146 -14.96 -6.23 11.39
CA ARG A 146 -14.24 -5.08 10.82
C ARG A 146 -13.50 -4.25 11.87
N GLN A 147 -13.70 -4.50 13.16
CA GLN A 147 -13.02 -3.81 14.24
C GLN A 147 -11.65 -4.43 14.60
N PHE A 148 -11.34 -5.61 14.07
CA PHE A 148 -10.00 -6.19 14.20
C PHE A 148 -9.03 -5.51 13.24
N ARG A 149 -7.90 -5.04 13.77
CA ARG A 149 -6.84 -4.41 12.96
C ARG A 149 -6.25 -5.37 11.95
N GLN A 150 -5.83 -4.86 10.81
CA GLN A 150 -5.24 -5.69 9.74
C GLN A 150 -3.88 -6.29 10.10
N ASP A 151 -3.23 -5.82 11.17
CA ASP A 151 -2.00 -6.39 11.74
C ASP A 151 -2.26 -7.46 12.81
N SER A 152 -3.53 -7.85 13.02
CA SER A 152 -3.94 -8.82 14.05
C SER A 152 -4.12 -10.22 13.50
N TRP A 153 -3.87 -11.24 14.32
CA TRP A 153 -4.11 -12.63 13.95
C TRP A 153 -5.61 -12.92 13.71
N GLN A 154 -6.52 -12.18 14.39
CA GLN A 154 -7.96 -12.31 14.17
C GLN A 154 -8.32 -11.95 12.72
N TRP A 155 -7.70 -10.89 12.20
CA TRP A 155 -7.85 -10.49 10.80
C TRP A 155 -7.31 -11.57 9.85
N ASP A 156 -6.15 -12.16 10.16
CA ASP A 156 -5.61 -13.29 9.38
C ASP A 156 -6.56 -14.49 9.39
N ALA A 157 -7.14 -14.83 10.54
CA ALA A 157 -8.07 -15.95 10.69
C ALA A 157 -9.33 -15.81 9.81
N LEU A 158 -9.82 -14.58 9.62
CA LEU A 158 -10.99 -14.27 8.78
C LEU A 158 -10.76 -14.51 7.27
N HIS A 159 -9.52 -14.67 6.82
CA HIS A 159 -9.20 -14.95 5.42
C HIS A 159 -9.43 -16.40 5.02
N THR A 160 -9.39 -17.32 5.98
CA THR A 160 -9.55 -18.75 5.75
C THR A 160 -10.94 -19.02 5.16
N GLY A 161 -10.98 -19.71 4.01
CA GLY A 161 -12.23 -20.05 3.32
C GLY A 161 -13.03 -18.87 2.74
N ARG A 162 -12.50 -17.64 2.83
CA ARG A 162 -13.17 -16.42 2.36
C ARG A 162 -12.53 -15.89 1.10
N CYS A 163 -13.34 -15.48 0.12
CA CYS A 163 -12.85 -14.77 -1.07
C CYS A 163 -12.59 -13.32 -0.70
N THR A 164 -11.35 -13.03 -0.32
CA THR A 164 -10.89 -11.67 -0.05
C THR A 164 -10.38 -10.99 -1.32
N THR A 165 -10.13 -9.68 -1.24
CA THR A 165 -9.60 -8.88 -2.35
C THR A 165 -8.32 -9.45 -2.97
N SER A 166 -7.48 -10.15 -2.20
CA SER A 166 -6.27 -10.79 -2.73
C SER A 166 -6.54 -12.03 -3.57
N GLN A 167 -7.69 -12.69 -3.38
CA GLN A 167 -8.11 -13.90 -4.09
C GLN A 167 -9.04 -13.62 -5.28
N SER A 168 -9.68 -12.45 -5.32
CA SER A 168 -10.67 -12.11 -6.34
C SER A 168 -10.08 -12.17 -7.75
N ALA A 169 -8.98 -11.47 -8.04
CA ALA A 169 -8.38 -11.47 -9.38
C ALA A 169 -7.91 -12.87 -9.85
N PRO A 170 -7.22 -13.71 -9.04
CA PRO A 170 -6.94 -15.10 -9.40
C PRO A 170 -8.20 -15.95 -9.63
N ALA A 171 -9.20 -15.88 -8.74
CA ALA A 171 -10.43 -16.68 -8.84
C ALA A 171 -11.29 -16.28 -10.04
N LEU A 172 -11.29 -15.00 -10.40
CA LEU A 172 -11.91 -14.50 -11.62
C LEU A 172 -11.15 -14.91 -12.90
N GLY A 173 -9.96 -15.50 -12.79
CA GLY A 173 -9.14 -15.90 -13.94
C GLY A 173 -8.40 -14.74 -14.62
N PHE A 174 -8.36 -13.54 -14.01
CA PHE A 174 -7.74 -12.35 -14.63
C PHE A 174 -6.23 -12.49 -14.80
N LEU A 175 -5.60 -13.30 -13.96
CA LEU A 175 -4.15 -13.51 -13.96
C LEU A 175 -3.71 -14.67 -14.88
N GLU A 176 -4.66 -15.35 -15.53
CA GLU A 176 -4.39 -16.42 -16.50
C GLU A 176 -3.84 -15.86 -17.82
N PRO A 177 -3.00 -16.60 -18.57
CA PRO A 177 -2.26 -16.04 -19.69
C PRO A 177 -3.11 -15.32 -20.75
N LYS A 178 -4.28 -15.86 -21.12
CA LYS A 178 -5.15 -15.26 -22.15
C LYS A 178 -5.88 -14.01 -21.64
N ALA A 179 -6.53 -14.11 -20.48
CA ALA A 179 -7.19 -12.98 -19.84
C ALA A 179 -6.20 -11.85 -19.49
N ALA A 180 -5.06 -12.20 -18.90
CA ALA A 180 -3.99 -11.25 -18.58
C ALA A 180 -3.46 -10.54 -19.83
N LYS A 181 -3.34 -11.24 -20.97
CA LYS A 181 -2.93 -10.62 -22.24
C LYS A 181 -3.96 -9.60 -22.71
N LEU A 182 -5.26 -9.91 -22.64
CA LEU A 182 -6.35 -8.99 -23.03
C LEU A 182 -6.36 -7.74 -22.12
N LEU A 183 -6.23 -7.95 -20.81
CA LEU A 183 -6.16 -6.91 -19.79
C LEU A 183 -4.81 -6.15 -19.76
N GLY A 184 -3.81 -6.54 -20.55
CA GLY A 184 -2.49 -5.92 -20.52
C GLY A 184 -1.69 -6.14 -19.22
N ILE A 185 -2.01 -7.18 -18.46
CA ILE A 185 -1.32 -7.55 -17.22
C ILE A 185 0.04 -8.18 -17.56
N PRO A 186 1.17 -7.63 -17.04
CA PRO A 186 2.50 -8.17 -17.30
C PRO A 186 2.66 -9.62 -16.85
N ARG A 187 3.44 -10.42 -17.60
CA ARG A 187 3.76 -11.82 -17.24
C ARG A 187 4.28 -12.02 -15.83
N SER A 188 4.99 -11.03 -15.27
CA SER A 188 5.50 -11.11 -13.88
C SER A 188 4.41 -11.06 -12.80
N LEU A 189 3.18 -10.71 -13.17
CA LEU A 189 2.01 -10.66 -12.29
C LEU A 189 0.99 -11.76 -12.59
N GLN A 190 1.21 -12.52 -13.65
CA GLN A 190 0.41 -13.70 -13.94
C GLN A 190 0.68 -14.73 -12.84
N LYS A 191 -0.39 -15.28 -12.29
CA LYS A 191 -0.36 -16.24 -11.19
C LYS A 191 -1.39 -17.31 -11.49
N SER A 192 -1.07 -18.53 -11.08
CA SER A 192 -2.00 -19.64 -11.12
C SER A 192 -3.16 -19.42 -10.12
N PRO A 193 -4.39 -19.84 -10.45
CA PRO A 193 -5.54 -19.78 -9.55
C PRO A 193 -5.43 -20.73 -8.34
N MET A 194 -4.39 -21.58 -8.27
CA MET A 194 -4.24 -22.59 -7.22
C MET A 194 -4.25 -22.01 -5.80
N GLU A 195 -3.73 -20.80 -5.60
CA GLU A 195 -3.77 -20.18 -4.27
C GLU A 195 -5.20 -19.80 -3.86
N ALA A 196 -5.98 -19.24 -4.80
CA ALA A 196 -7.39 -18.95 -4.55
C ALA A 196 -8.18 -20.25 -4.35
N PHE A 197 -7.97 -21.26 -5.19
CA PHE A 197 -8.58 -22.59 -5.03
C PHE A 197 -8.30 -23.16 -3.63
N ARG A 198 -7.03 -23.27 -3.22
CA ARG A 198 -6.67 -23.79 -1.89
C ARG A 198 -7.26 -22.98 -0.75
N ARG A 199 -7.24 -21.65 -0.85
CA ARG A 199 -7.79 -20.77 0.18
C ARG A 199 -9.28 -20.96 0.34
N LEU A 200 -10.01 -21.03 -0.78
CA LEU A 200 -11.46 -21.12 -0.82
C LEU A 200 -11.99 -22.53 -0.50
N SER A 201 -11.16 -23.56 -0.65
CA SER A 201 -11.47 -24.93 -0.18
C SER A 201 -11.37 -25.09 1.34
N GLN A 202 -10.84 -24.10 2.08
CA GLN A 202 -10.75 -24.18 3.54
C GLN A 202 -12.08 -23.82 4.20
N LYS A 203 -12.33 -24.34 5.40
CA LYS A 203 -13.52 -24.01 6.19
C LYS A 203 -13.43 -22.57 6.72
N ALA A 204 -14.40 -21.73 6.34
CA ALA A 204 -14.51 -20.37 6.82
C ALA A 204 -15.26 -20.25 8.15
N LEU A 205 -14.99 -19.18 8.90
CA LEU A 205 -15.86 -18.73 9.99
C LEU A 205 -17.11 -18.09 9.39
N ARG A 206 -18.28 -18.66 9.68
CA ARG A 206 -19.56 -18.26 9.07
C ARG A 206 -20.53 -17.64 10.06
N THR A 207 -20.61 -18.17 11.29
CA THR A 207 -21.60 -17.70 12.28
C THR A 207 -21.02 -16.76 13.32
N LEU A 208 -21.89 -16.02 14.00
CA LEU A 208 -21.49 -15.13 15.10
C LEU A 208 -20.90 -15.91 16.27
N GLU A 209 -21.45 -17.10 16.54
CA GLU A 209 -21.00 -18.01 17.60
C GLU A 209 -19.60 -18.54 17.29
N GLU A 210 -19.38 -19.01 16.06
CA GLU A 210 -18.05 -19.45 15.59
C GLU A 210 -17.03 -18.31 15.68
N MET A 211 -17.39 -17.11 15.23
CA MET A 211 -16.50 -15.95 15.27
C MET A 211 -16.19 -15.51 16.71
N ASN A 212 -17.17 -15.49 17.61
CA ASN A 212 -16.91 -15.20 19.02
C ASN A 212 -16.01 -16.26 19.67
N ALA A 213 -16.28 -17.54 19.42
CA ALA A 213 -15.49 -18.64 19.96
C ALA A 213 -14.04 -18.61 19.45
N VAL A 214 -13.82 -18.30 18.18
CA VAL A 214 -12.47 -18.29 17.62
C VAL A 214 -11.74 -16.98 17.88
N LEU A 215 -12.37 -15.82 17.63
CA LEU A 215 -11.68 -14.53 17.55
C LEU A 215 -11.62 -13.77 18.88
N CYS A 216 -12.52 -14.08 19.83
CA CYS A 216 -12.65 -13.38 21.09
C CYS A 216 -12.20 -14.19 22.33
N HIS A 217 -11.81 -15.47 22.17
CA HIS A 217 -11.19 -16.22 23.27
C HIS A 217 -9.73 -15.79 23.49
N HIS A 218 -9.40 -15.47 24.74
CA HIS A 218 -8.20 -14.72 25.13
C HIS A 218 -7.06 -15.57 25.72
N ASP A 219 -7.01 -16.87 25.43
CA ASP A 219 -6.08 -17.78 26.12
C ASP A 219 -4.58 -17.45 25.87
N ASP A 220 -4.24 -16.66 24.84
CA ASP A 220 -2.86 -16.36 24.43
C ASP A 220 -2.47 -14.85 24.47
N LEU A 221 -3.08 -14.02 25.32
CA LEU A 221 -2.69 -12.61 25.37
C LEU A 221 -1.45 -12.35 26.26
N GLU A 222 -0.27 -12.45 25.64
CA GLU A 222 0.91 -11.72 26.11
C GLU A 222 0.61 -10.21 26.19
N ASN A 223 1.05 -9.57 27.27
CA ASN A 223 0.84 -8.15 27.57
C ASN A 223 1.34 -7.22 26.45
N TYR A 224 0.50 -6.94 25.45
CA TYR A 224 0.77 -5.92 24.44
C TYR A 224 0.51 -4.53 25.04
N GLN A 225 1.46 -4.04 25.84
CA GLN A 225 1.51 -2.63 26.20
C GLN A 225 2.14 -1.85 25.04
N VAL A 226 1.30 -1.13 24.30
CA VAL A 226 1.82 -0.06 23.44
C VAL A 226 2.23 1.08 24.36
N ASP A 227 3.54 1.26 24.55
CA ASP A 227 4.09 2.47 25.16
C ASP A 227 4.00 3.62 24.15
N CYS A 228 2.78 4.02 23.81
CA CYS A 228 2.51 5.24 23.08
C CYS A 228 2.50 6.39 24.09
N GLN A 229 3.69 6.72 24.60
CA GLN A 229 3.87 7.99 25.29
C GLN A 229 3.35 9.09 24.35
N GLN A 230 2.27 9.76 24.76
CA GLN A 230 1.55 10.81 24.04
C GLN A 230 2.41 12.08 23.94
N TYR A 231 3.57 11.96 23.31
CA TYR A 231 4.32 13.12 22.87
C TYR A 231 3.47 13.89 21.88
N MET A 232 3.68 15.20 21.78
CA MET A 232 3.03 16.06 20.79
C MET A 232 3.49 15.67 19.37
N LEU A 233 2.99 14.55 18.84
CA LEU A 233 3.30 14.03 17.51
C LEU A 233 2.69 14.93 16.43
N TRP A 234 1.53 15.50 16.75
CA TRP A 234 0.76 16.38 15.88
C TRP A 234 0.54 17.72 16.57
N ARG A 235 0.78 18.81 15.83
CA ARG A 235 0.27 20.14 16.17
C ARG A 235 -0.91 20.43 15.27
N ASP A 236 -2.07 20.69 15.87
CA ASP A 236 -3.23 21.19 15.13
C ASP A 236 -2.88 22.55 14.50
N MET A 237 -3.28 22.74 13.25
CA MET A 237 -2.93 23.93 12.45
C MET A 237 -4.17 24.70 11.99
N LYS A 238 -5.35 24.45 12.57
CA LYS A 238 -6.60 25.17 12.28
C LYS A 238 -6.44 26.69 12.30
N ASP A 239 -5.63 27.23 13.21
CA ASP A 239 -5.46 28.67 13.39
C ASP A 239 -4.34 29.27 12.51
N VAL A 240 -3.57 28.43 11.81
CA VAL A 240 -2.44 28.89 10.99
C VAL A 240 -2.90 29.10 9.56
N LYS A 241 -3.25 30.35 9.27
CA LYS A 241 -3.62 30.80 7.92
C LYS A 241 -2.56 30.36 6.90
N HIS A 242 -2.99 29.69 5.83
CA HIS A 242 -2.16 29.17 4.73
C HIS A 242 -1.31 27.92 5.00
N TYR A 243 -1.50 27.23 6.14
CA TYR A 243 -0.83 25.95 6.32
C TYR A 243 -1.47 24.85 5.43
N PRO A 244 -0.69 24.06 4.67
CA PRO A 244 -1.23 23.16 3.66
C PRO A 244 -1.68 21.79 4.22
N PHE A 245 -1.75 21.58 5.54
CA PHE A 245 -2.17 20.29 6.11
C PHE A 245 -3.13 20.51 7.28
N SER A 246 -3.93 19.49 7.60
CA SER A 246 -4.87 19.56 8.73
C SER A 246 -4.13 19.61 10.08
N ALA A 247 -3.03 18.87 10.20
CA ALA A 247 -2.10 18.94 11.32
C ALA A 247 -0.65 18.85 10.83
N LYS A 248 0.26 19.45 11.60
CA LYS A 248 1.71 19.37 11.38
C LYS A 248 2.28 18.19 12.15
N TYR A 249 2.95 17.30 11.43
CA TYR A 249 3.75 16.22 11.97
C TYR A 249 5.07 16.80 12.53
N LEU A 250 5.33 16.50 13.80
CA LEU A 250 6.47 17.04 14.54
C LEU A 250 7.67 16.09 14.71
N PRO A 251 7.53 14.75 14.70
CA PRO A 251 8.67 13.87 14.93
C PRO A 251 9.81 14.02 13.91
N PHE A 252 11.03 13.91 14.44
CA PHE A 252 12.27 13.90 13.70
C PHE A 252 13.02 12.60 13.96
N ILE A 253 13.70 12.09 12.95
CA ILE A 253 14.60 10.94 13.08
C ILE A 253 15.97 11.46 13.52
N SER A 254 16.48 10.89 14.62
CA SER A 254 17.79 11.20 15.16
C SER A 254 18.90 10.43 14.42
N LYS A 255 20.15 10.84 14.67
CA LYS A 255 21.31 10.10 14.13
C LYS A 255 21.41 8.68 14.69
N ALA A 256 21.13 8.50 15.98
CA ALA A 256 21.21 7.22 16.65
C ALA A 256 20.18 6.23 16.09
N GLU A 257 18.95 6.69 15.84
CA GLU A 257 17.89 5.87 15.26
C GLU A 257 18.27 5.37 13.85
N LEU A 258 18.96 6.18 13.05
CA LEU A 258 19.46 5.75 11.73
C LEU A 258 20.55 4.68 11.82
N GLU A 259 21.43 4.71 12.82
CA GLU A 259 22.40 3.63 13.03
C GLU A 259 21.67 2.33 13.40
N VAL A 260 20.67 2.37 14.28
CA VAL A 260 19.85 1.20 14.61
C VAL A 260 19.17 0.63 13.37
N ARG A 261 18.51 1.48 12.56
CA ARG A 261 17.89 1.05 11.30
C ARG A 261 18.90 0.43 10.33
N LYS A 262 20.14 0.94 10.31
CA LYS A 262 21.21 0.42 9.46
C LYS A 262 21.60 -0.98 9.89
N GLU A 263 21.78 -1.22 11.20
CA GLU A 263 22.04 -2.54 11.76
C GLU A 263 20.90 -3.52 11.45
N ASP A 264 19.65 -3.11 11.66
CA ASP A 264 18.46 -3.91 11.36
C ASP A 264 18.37 -4.26 9.88
N THR A 265 18.62 -3.27 9.00
CA THR A 265 18.61 -3.47 7.54
C THR A 265 19.75 -4.39 7.10
N GLN A 266 20.94 -4.29 7.71
CA GLN A 266 22.06 -5.20 7.44
C GLN A 266 21.72 -6.64 7.83
N ALA A 267 21.20 -6.86 9.04
CA ALA A 267 20.77 -8.17 9.50
C ALA A 267 19.64 -8.73 8.63
N TYR A 268 18.72 -7.87 8.20
CA TYR A 268 17.64 -8.24 7.28
C TYR A 268 18.18 -8.65 5.91
N MET A 269 19.16 -7.92 5.36
CA MET A 269 19.76 -8.21 4.04
C MET A 269 20.70 -9.42 4.02
N GLN A 270 21.37 -9.74 5.14
CA GLN A 270 22.23 -10.92 5.23
C GLN A 270 21.44 -12.23 5.14
N ASN A 271 20.19 -12.23 5.59
CA ASN A 271 19.36 -13.42 5.65
C ASN A 271 18.55 -13.68 4.35
N LEU A 272 18.72 -12.87 3.29
CA LEU A 272 17.73 -12.83 2.20
C LEU A 272 18.28 -12.56 0.80
N SER A 273 17.78 -13.35 -0.16
CA SER A 273 18.06 -13.23 -1.60
C SER A 273 16.95 -12.56 -2.42
N SER A 274 15.83 -12.12 -1.85
CA SER A 274 14.66 -11.71 -2.65
C SER A 274 14.36 -10.20 -2.67
N SER A 275 14.61 -9.58 -3.82
CA SER A 275 14.13 -8.25 -4.24
C SER A 275 12.66 -7.97 -3.90
N MET A 276 11.82 -9.00 -3.94
CA MET A 276 10.38 -8.89 -3.68
C MET A 276 10.08 -8.46 -2.24
N ARG A 277 10.87 -8.93 -1.26
CA ARG A 277 10.67 -8.55 0.14
C ARG A 277 10.93 -7.07 0.41
N VAL A 278 11.98 -6.49 -0.19
CA VAL A 278 12.24 -5.03 -0.10
C VAL A 278 11.05 -4.23 -0.62
N ARG A 279 10.44 -4.70 -1.72
CA ARG A 279 9.26 -4.03 -2.30
C ARG A 279 8.02 -4.12 -1.42
N MET A 280 7.76 -5.28 -0.82
CA MET A 280 6.64 -5.46 0.11
C MET A 280 6.86 -4.64 1.39
N SER A 281 8.05 -4.73 2.00
CA SER A 281 8.39 -3.93 3.18
C SER A 281 8.29 -2.42 2.93
N TRP A 282 8.69 -1.95 1.74
CA TRP A 282 8.47 -0.55 1.34
C TRP A 282 6.99 -0.19 1.31
N GLY A 283 6.19 -1.06 0.71
CA GLY A 283 4.75 -0.92 0.60
C GLY A 283 4.08 -0.64 1.92
N ASN A 284 4.26 -1.58 2.85
CA ASN A 284 3.70 -1.54 4.21
C ASN A 284 4.24 -0.34 5.00
N SER A 285 5.55 -0.06 4.90
CA SER A 285 6.15 1.07 5.63
C SER A 285 5.61 2.43 5.20
N GLN A 286 5.17 2.57 3.95
CA GLN A 286 4.72 3.86 3.39
C GLN A 286 3.19 4.03 3.39
N GLU A 287 2.44 3.01 3.82
CA GLU A 287 0.98 2.96 3.80
C GLU A 287 0.35 4.15 4.53
N ALA A 288 0.67 4.33 5.82
CA ALA A 288 0.19 5.44 6.63
C ALA A 288 0.57 6.83 6.05
N THR A 289 1.70 6.92 5.34
CA THR A 289 2.09 8.17 4.66
C THR A 289 1.15 8.47 3.48
N ALA A 290 0.74 7.45 2.72
CA ALA A 290 -0.20 7.61 1.62
C ALA A 290 -1.63 7.86 2.11
N ILE A 291 -2.05 7.21 3.20
CA ILE A 291 -3.34 7.51 3.87
C ILE A 291 -3.37 8.97 4.34
N LEU A 292 -2.28 9.44 4.97
CA LEU A 292 -2.17 10.85 5.37
C LEU A 292 -2.23 11.82 4.17
N THR A 293 -1.70 11.43 3.01
CA THR A 293 -1.83 12.21 1.76
C THR A 293 -3.30 12.35 1.36
N ALA A 294 -4.09 11.26 1.42
CA ALA A 294 -5.53 11.32 1.19
C ALA A 294 -6.23 12.21 2.23
N LEU A 295 -5.97 11.97 3.51
CA LEU A 295 -6.53 12.72 4.63
C LEU A 295 -6.35 14.22 4.43
N ASN A 296 -5.12 14.67 4.15
CA ASN A 296 -4.81 16.08 3.97
C ASN A 296 -5.43 16.70 2.71
N TYR A 297 -5.73 15.90 1.69
CA TYR A 297 -6.45 16.37 0.52
C TYR A 297 -7.94 16.55 0.84
N PHE A 298 -8.61 15.51 1.34
CA PHE A 298 -10.06 15.55 1.57
C PHE A 298 -10.47 16.49 2.70
N THR A 299 -9.67 16.60 3.77
CA THR A 299 -9.93 17.56 4.86
C THR A 299 -9.86 19.03 4.43
N LYS A 300 -9.20 19.34 3.31
CA LYS A 300 -9.23 20.70 2.72
C LYS A 300 -10.51 20.98 1.96
N LEU A 301 -11.11 19.93 1.37
CA LEU A 301 -12.35 20.06 0.61
C LEU A 301 -13.55 20.10 1.56
N ASP A 302 -13.51 19.29 2.61
CA ASP A 302 -14.52 19.23 3.65
C ASP A 302 -13.83 19.06 5.01
N SER A 303 -13.93 20.09 5.86
CA SER A 303 -13.33 20.11 7.20
C SER A 303 -13.90 19.06 8.15
N ASN A 304 -15.07 18.50 7.84
CA ASN A 304 -15.74 17.46 8.62
C ASN A 304 -15.33 16.05 8.21
N VAL A 305 -14.50 15.89 7.18
CA VAL A 305 -13.97 14.58 6.79
C VAL A 305 -13.21 13.93 7.93
N ILE A 306 -13.48 12.64 8.13
CA ILE A 306 -12.74 11.74 9.00
C ILE A 306 -12.33 10.54 8.15
N LEU A 307 -11.10 10.07 8.35
CA LEU A 307 -10.69 8.76 7.83
C LEU A 307 -10.72 7.75 8.96
N GLU A 308 -11.36 6.61 8.74
CA GLU A 308 -11.50 5.55 9.73
C GLU A 308 -10.62 4.36 9.33
N GLU A 309 -9.83 3.86 10.27
CA GLU A 309 -9.18 2.56 10.12
C GLU A 309 -10.25 1.47 10.15
N VAL A 310 -10.11 0.45 9.31
CA VAL A 310 -11.02 -0.70 9.27
C VAL A 310 -10.29 -2.01 8.98
N GLY A 311 -10.85 -3.09 9.50
CA GLY A 311 -10.45 -4.46 9.23
C GLY A 311 -11.28 -5.06 8.10
N MET A 312 -11.69 -6.32 8.28
CA MET A 312 -12.48 -7.05 7.29
C MET A 312 -13.94 -6.54 7.26
N CYS A 313 -14.30 -5.83 6.19
CA CYS A 313 -15.66 -5.42 5.88
C CYS A 313 -16.43 -6.50 5.10
N GLY A 314 -17.76 -6.41 5.14
CA GLY A 314 -18.65 -7.21 4.31
C GLY A 314 -18.91 -8.61 4.86
N ALA A 315 -18.59 -8.86 6.13
CA ALA A 315 -18.86 -10.13 6.77
C ALA A 315 -20.37 -10.38 6.88
N GLY A 316 -21.15 -9.33 7.15
CA GLY A 316 -22.62 -9.37 7.25
C GLY A 316 -23.36 -9.20 5.91
N LEU A 317 -22.70 -9.32 4.76
CA LEU A 317 -23.38 -9.26 3.46
C LEU A 317 -24.45 -10.36 3.37
N ALA A 318 -25.62 -10.03 2.79
CA ALA A 318 -26.69 -11.01 2.59
C ALA A 318 -26.22 -12.23 1.78
N LEU A 319 -25.31 -12.04 0.82
CA LEU A 319 -24.74 -13.14 0.03
C LEU A 319 -23.86 -14.10 0.85
N ASN A 320 -23.38 -13.68 2.03
CA ASN A 320 -22.62 -14.53 2.95
C ASN A 320 -23.53 -15.34 3.88
N CYS A 321 -24.84 -15.09 3.88
CA CYS A 321 -25.81 -15.89 4.62
C CYS A 321 -26.06 -17.19 3.86
N THR A 322 -25.35 -18.25 4.23
CA THR A 322 -25.30 -19.49 3.46
C THR A 322 -25.68 -20.68 4.34
N GLU A 323 -26.93 -20.73 4.77
CA GLU A 323 -27.43 -21.85 5.57
C GLU A 323 -27.26 -23.16 4.79
N GLY A 324 -26.48 -24.09 5.34
CA GLY A 324 -26.35 -25.48 4.84
C GLY A 324 -25.36 -25.74 3.70
N ASP A 325 -24.67 -24.73 3.16
CA ASP A 325 -23.64 -24.91 2.11
C ASP A 325 -22.25 -24.53 2.63
N GLU A 326 -21.44 -25.54 2.97
CA GLU A 326 -20.08 -25.36 3.49
C GLU A 326 -19.12 -24.69 2.49
N HIS A 327 -19.43 -24.74 1.19
CA HIS A 327 -18.62 -24.15 0.11
C HIS A 327 -19.28 -22.94 -0.53
N ALA A 328 -20.37 -22.41 0.03
CA ALA A 328 -20.97 -21.23 -0.53
C ALA A 328 -20.00 -20.04 -0.47
N LEU A 329 -20.03 -19.23 -1.53
CA LEU A 329 -19.19 -18.04 -1.68
C LEU A 329 -19.37 -17.10 -0.49
N ILE A 330 -18.27 -16.82 0.19
CA ILE A 330 -18.19 -15.75 1.18
C ILE A 330 -17.23 -14.68 0.66
N LEU A 331 -17.68 -13.42 0.69
CA LEU A 331 -16.85 -12.28 0.34
C LEU A 331 -16.37 -11.54 1.59
N GLY A 332 -15.24 -10.85 1.45
CA GLY A 332 -14.76 -9.88 2.42
C GLY A 332 -13.71 -8.96 1.81
N ALA A 333 -13.59 -7.75 2.32
CA ALA A 333 -12.57 -6.81 1.85
C ALA A 333 -11.97 -6.05 3.03
N SER A 334 -10.70 -5.66 2.91
CA SER A 334 -10.00 -4.90 3.95
C SER A 334 -9.41 -3.65 3.31
N PRO A 335 -10.22 -2.61 3.05
CA PRO A 335 -9.70 -1.35 2.51
C PRO A 335 -8.74 -0.72 3.53
N ASP A 336 -7.76 0.02 3.06
CA ASP A 336 -6.75 0.66 3.94
C ASP A 336 -7.38 1.71 4.88
N SER A 337 -8.49 2.33 4.47
CA SER A 337 -9.32 3.20 5.31
C SER A 337 -10.70 3.42 4.69
N ILE A 338 -11.65 3.94 5.45
CA ILE A 338 -12.91 4.52 4.93
C ILE A 338 -12.87 6.03 5.11
N ILE A 339 -13.17 6.78 4.05
CA ILE A 339 -13.37 8.23 4.09
C ILE A 339 -14.83 8.48 4.40
N THR A 340 -15.13 9.18 5.49
CA THR A 340 -16.48 9.61 5.87
C THR A 340 -16.57 11.13 5.75
N TYR A 341 -17.49 11.60 4.92
CA TYR A 341 -17.74 13.02 4.68
C TYR A 341 -18.73 13.61 5.68
N GLY A 342 -18.74 14.94 5.82
CA GLY A 342 -19.66 15.64 6.72
C GLY A 342 -21.14 15.47 6.37
N ASN A 343 -21.46 15.09 5.13
CA ASN A 343 -22.81 14.77 4.67
C ASN A 343 -23.23 13.31 4.96
N GLY A 344 -22.38 12.51 5.60
CA GLY A 344 -22.63 11.10 5.93
C GLY A 344 -22.33 10.10 4.80
N THR A 345 -21.95 10.56 3.60
CA THR A 345 -21.50 9.66 2.53
C THR A 345 -20.11 9.09 2.84
N SER A 346 -19.81 7.92 2.26
CA SER A 346 -18.53 7.23 2.46
C SER A 346 -17.91 6.75 1.16
N GLU A 347 -16.58 6.74 1.12
CA GLU A 347 -15.77 6.12 0.07
C GLU A 347 -14.72 5.21 0.70
N VAL A 348 -14.41 4.08 0.07
CA VAL A 348 -13.25 3.28 0.50
C VAL A 348 -11.95 3.94 0.01
N LEU A 349 -10.88 3.81 0.78
CA LEU A 349 -9.55 4.29 0.43
C LEU A 349 -8.60 3.09 0.31
N GLU A 350 -7.94 3.00 -0.84
CA GLU A 350 -6.88 2.05 -1.14
C GLU A 350 -5.60 2.80 -1.49
N VAL A 351 -4.47 2.43 -0.90
CA VAL A 351 -3.17 3.06 -1.12
C VAL A 351 -2.16 2.07 -1.69
N LYS A 352 -1.50 2.46 -2.78
CA LYS A 352 -0.41 1.67 -3.39
C LYS A 352 0.87 2.49 -3.46
N ASN A 353 1.90 2.01 -2.76
CA ASN A 353 3.21 2.67 -2.69
C ASN A 353 4.21 2.02 -3.66
N HIS A 354 4.73 2.79 -4.62
CA HIS A 354 5.73 2.29 -5.56
C HIS A 354 7.12 2.33 -4.95
N CYS A 355 7.70 1.14 -4.76
CA CYS A 355 9.07 0.99 -4.29
C CYS A 355 10.07 1.57 -5.30
N PRO A 356 10.93 2.52 -4.90
CA PRO A 356 11.93 3.12 -5.77
C PRO A 356 13.15 2.19 -5.96
N PHE A 357 13.35 1.22 -5.07
CA PHE A 357 14.50 0.32 -5.08
C PHE A 357 14.33 -0.79 -6.11
N VAL A 358 15.28 -0.87 -7.04
CA VAL A 358 15.35 -1.93 -8.06
C VAL A 358 16.70 -2.61 -7.96
N PRO A 359 16.77 -3.95 -7.95
CA PRO A 359 18.04 -4.67 -8.02
C PRO A 359 18.85 -4.28 -9.25
N SER A 360 20.16 -4.12 -9.07
CA SER A 360 21.09 -3.71 -10.12
C SER A 360 21.24 -4.75 -11.25
N ASP A 361 20.90 -6.01 -10.99
CA ASP A 361 21.04 -7.16 -11.89
C ASP A 361 19.77 -7.49 -12.72
N TRP A 362 18.63 -6.86 -12.40
CA TRP A 362 17.34 -7.05 -13.07
C TRP A 362 17.38 -6.64 -14.56
N MET A 363 18.20 -5.65 -14.94
CA MET A 363 18.21 -5.17 -16.32
C MET A 363 18.83 -6.19 -17.28
N SER A 364 18.22 -6.32 -18.47
CA SER A 364 18.86 -6.97 -19.61
C SER A 364 20.19 -6.29 -19.92
N GLY A 365 21.19 -7.11 -20.26
CA GLY A 365 22.56 -6.67 -20.50
C GLY A 365 23.52 -7.83 -20.41
N SER A 366 24.68 -7.68 -21.05
CA SER A 366 25.74 -8.69 -21.00
C SER A 366 26.21 -8.92 -19.56
N LYS A 367 26.76 -10.11 -19.27
CA LYS A 367 27.30 -10.45 -17.95
C LYS A 367 28.27 -9.38 -17.42
N LYS A 368 29.13 -8.84 -18.29
CA LYS A 368 30.08 -7.75 -17.99
C LYS A 368 29.39 -6.45 -17.56
N GLN A 369 28.27 -6.10 -18.22
CA GLN A 369 27.47 -4.93 -17.87
C GLN A 369 26.75 -5.10 -16.52
N LYS A 370 26.28 -6.31 -16.21
CA LYS A 370 25.69 -6.64 -14.91
C LYS A 370 26.72 -6.57 -13.78
N GLN A 371 27.92 -7.14 -13.98
CA GLN A 371 29.02 -7.06 -13.01
C GLN A 371 29.44 -5.60 -12.72
N ARG A 372 29.62 -4.78 -13.77
CA ARG A 372 29.96 -3.35 -13.61
C ARG A 372 28.88 -2.53 -12.90
N ARG A 373 27.62 -2.97 -12.91
CA ARG A 373 26.53 -2.32 -12.18
C ARG A 373 26.50 -2.77 -10.73
N LYS A 374 26.70 -4.07 -10.47
CA LYS A 374 26.78 -4.63 -9.12
C LYS A 374 27.93 -4.01 -8.32
N SER A 375 29.04 -3.66 -8.96
CA SER A 375 30.15 -2.95 -8.31
C SER A 375 29.82 -1.53 -7.84
N LYS A 376 28.68 -0.95 -8.26
CA LYS A 376 28.20 0.36 -7.78
C LYS A 376 27.19 0.26 -6.62
N GLY A 377 26.70 -0.95 -6.32
CA GLY A 377 25.65 -1.21 -5.33
C GLY A 377 24.67 -2.28 -5.79
N GLY A 378 24.13 -3.06 -4.85
CA GLY A 378 23.13 -4.10 -5.08
C GLY A 378 21.79 -3.57 -5.59
N PHE A 379 21.46 -2.33 -5.27
CA PHE A 379 20.22 -1.66 -5.63
C PHE A 379 20.47 -0.32 -6.31
N ARG A 380 19.46 0.14 -7.05
CA ARG A 380 19.39 1.47 -7.63
C ARG A 380 18.02 2.10 -7.45
N ILE A 381 17.97 3.42 -7.52
CA ILE A 381 16.70 4.16 -7.56
C ILE A 381 16.17 4.19 -9.00
N ARG A 382 14.89 3.86 -9.15
CA ARG A 382 14.12 4.07 -10.38
C ARG A 382 12.99 5.04 -10.08
N GLU A 383 13.02 6.20 -10.72
CA GLU A 383 11.87 7.10 -10.75
C GLU A 383 10.77 6.47 -11.62
N LEU A 384 9.56 6.42 -11.06
CA LEU A 384 8.39 5.81 -11.69
C LEU A 384 7.32 6.90 -11.87
N PRO A 385 7.12 7.42 -13.09
CA PRO A 385 6.00 8.31 -13.33
C PRO A 385 4.69 7.56 -13.10
N LEU A 386 3.77 8.21 -12.41
CA LEU A 386 2.46 7.65 -12.11
C LEU A 386 1.55 7.82 -13.33
N GLN A 387 0.85 6.75 -13.69
CA GLN A 387 -0.19 6.79 -14.73
C GLN A 387 -1.53 7.16 -14.09
N TYR A 388 -2.34 7.92 -14.80
CA TYR A 388 -3.70 8.30 -14.39
C TYR A 388 -4.72 7.22 -14.78
N SER A 389 -4.38 5.96 -14.47
CA SER A 389 -5.24 4.80 -14.66
C SER A 389 -5.06 3.83 -13.52
N VAL A 390 -6.12 3.06 -13.24
CA VAL A 390 -6.05 1.93 -12.31
C VAL A 390 -5.69 0.70 -13.13
N PRO A 391 -4.63 -0.04 -12.79
CA PRO A 391 -4.32 -1.30 -13.47
C PRO A 391 -5.51 -2.28 -13.39
N PRO A 392 -5.91 -2.95 -14.49
CA PRO A 392 -7.09 -3.82 -14.51
C PRO A 392 -7.11 -4.90 -13.42
N ALA A 393 -5.94 -5.40 -13.02
CA ALA A 393 -5.80 -6.38 -11.94
C ALA A 393 -6.31 -5.88 -10.58
N TYR A 394 -6.47 -4.57 -10.39
CA TYR A 394 -6.98 -3.96 -9.16
C TYR A 394 -8.47 -3.58 -9.22
N ILE A 395 -9.12 -3.65 -10.39
CA ILE A 395 -10.56 -3.38 -10.49
C ILE A 395 -11.38 -4.33 -9.61
N PRO A 396 -11.12 -5.66 -9.58
CA PRO A 396 -11.82 -6.56 -8.66
C PRO A 396 -11.61 -6.22 -7.20
N GLN A 397 -10.41 -5.79 -6.82
CA GLN A 397 -10.12 -5.37 -5.45
C GLN A 397 -11.00 -4.18 -5.06
N LEU A 398 -10.96 -3.09 -5.84
CA LEU A 398 -11.68 -1.86 -5.52
C LEU A 398 -13.20 -2.04 -5.56
N MET A 399 -13.74 -2.78 -6.53
CA MET A 399 -15.17 -3.05 -6.64
C MET A 399 -15.68 -3.96 -5.51
N MET A 400 -14.87 -4.92 -5.07
CA MET A 400 -15.19 -5.75 -3.90
C MET A 400 -15.16 -4.94 -2.60
N GLU A 401 -14.22 -4.01 -2.44
CA GLU A 401 -14.19 -3.07 -1.30
C GLU A 401 -15.45 -2.19 -1.26
N ILE A 402 -15.85 -1.63 -2.41
CA ILE A 402 -17.10 -0.85 -2.53
C ILE A 402 -18.31 -1.70 -2.14
N LEU A 403 -18.39 -2.95 -2.62
CA LEU A 403 -19.47 -3.87 -2.26
C LEU A 403 -19.49 -4.16 -0.75
N CYS A 404 -18.33 -4.53 -0.18
CA CYS A 404 -18.22 -4.94 1.22
C CYS A 404 -18.42 -3.78 2.21
N CYS A 405 -18.15 -2.55 1.79
CA CYS A 405 -18.44 -1.35 2.59
C CYS A 405 -19.94 -1.01 2.64
N GLY A 406 -20.77 -1.67 1.83
CA GLY A 406 -22.23 -1.54 1.84
C GLY A 406 -22.78 -0.54 0.82
N GLU A 407 -24.11 -0.41 0.80
CA GLU A 407 -24.84 0.36 -0.20
C GLU A 407 -24.56 1.86 -0.17
N SER A 408 -24.17 2.43 0.98
CA SER A 408 -23.83 3.85 1.07
C SER A 408 -22.50 4.19 0.39
N CYS A 409 -21.64 3.20 0.13
CA CYS A 409 -20.36 3.39 -0.53
C CYS A 409 -20.54 3.50 -2.05
N ARG A 410 -20.24 4.67 -2.60
CA ARG A 410 -20.45 4.98 -4.04
C ARG A 410 -19.19 4.94 -4.89
N SER A 411 -18.02 4.87 -4.27
CA SER A 411 -16.76 4.89 -5.00
C SER A 411 -15.59 4.43 -4.13
N ALA A 412 -14.49 4.10 -4.80
CA ALA A 412 -13.19 3.83 -4.20
C ALA A 412 -12.19 4.92 -4.62
N ILE A 413 -11.47 5.44 -3.63
CA ILE A 413 -10.31 6.30 -3.84
C ILE A 413 -9.06 5.46 -3.86
N MET A 414 -8.31 5.50 -4.96
CA MET A 414 -6.99 4.89 -5.06
C MET A 414 -5.90 5.97 -4.99
N VAL A 415 -5.07 5.94 -3.95
CA VAL A 415 -3.86 6.77 -3.86
C VAL A 415 -2.65 5.98 -4.30
N ARG A 416 -2.03 6.38 -5.40
CA ARG A 416 -0.76 5.80 -5.84
C ARG A 416 0.34 6.79 -5.53
N GLN A 417 1.28 6.39 -4.68
CA GLN A 417 2.32 7.28 -4.18
C GLN A 417 3.72 6.76 -4.51
N THR A 418 4.65 7.68 -4.76
CA THR A 418 6.08 7.38 -4.95
C THR A 418 6.93 8.19 -3.97
N ALA A 419 8.14 7.71 -3.71
CA ALA A 419 9.10 8.43 -2.88
C ALA A 419 9.56 9.74 -3.52
N THR A 420 9.63 9.84 -4.85
CA THR A 420 10.36 10.89 -5.55
C THR A 420 9.49 11.80 -6.42
N CYS A 421 8.32 11.34 -6.86
CA CYS A 421 7.50 12.05 -7.85
C CYS A 421 6.19 12.60 -7.29
N GLY A 422 5.83 12.26 -6.05
CA GLY A 422 4.54 12.65 -5.46
C GLY A 422 3.51 11.53 -5.49
N ALA A 423 2.24 11.89 -5.59
CA ALA A 423 1.12 10.95 -5.61
C ALA A 423 0.05 11.36 -6.64
N VAL A 424 -0.75 10.37 -7.06
CA VAL A 424 -2.00 10.60 -7.80
C VAL A 424 -3.15 10.01 -6.98
N ILE A 425 -4.26 10.74 -6.93
CA ILE A 425 -5.52 10.34 -6.32
C ILE A 425 -6.50 10.09 -7.46
N LEU A 426 -6.99 8.86 -7.55
CA LEU A 426 -7.94 8.41 -8.57
C LEU A 426 -9.23 7.98 -7.89
N ARG A 427 -10.38 8.19 -8.55
CA ARG A 427 -11.67 7.71 -8.09
C ARG A 427 -12.25 6.71 -9.09
N LEU A 428 -12.60 5.53 -8.60
CA LEU A 428 -13.37 4.53 -9.32
C LEU A 428 -14.80 4.56 -8.77
N HIS A 429 -15.77 4.84 -9.64
CA HIS A 429 -17.19 4.86 -9.27
C HIS A 429 -17.75 3.43 -9.17
N ARG A 430 -18.71 3.24 -8.28
CA ARG A 430 -19.45 1.98 -8.12
C ARG A 430 -20.14 1.62 -9.43
N ASP A 431 -19.99 0.36 -9.84
CA ASP A 431 -20.67 -0.22 -11.01
C ASP A 431 -21.35 -1.52 -10.56
N ASP A 432 -22.65 -1.44 -10.24
CA ASP A 432 -23.41 -2.58 -9.72
C ASP A 432 -23.58 -3.71 -10.75
N GLU A 433 -23.60 -3.39 -12.04
CA GLU A 433 -23.62 -4.41 -13.10
C GLU A 433 -22.28 -5.16 -13.15
N TRP A 434 -21.16 -4.44 -13.06
CA TRP A 434 -19.84 -5.08 -12.99
C TRP A 434 -19.68 -5.91 -11.71
N ILE A 435 -20.14 -5.40 -10.56
CA ILE A 435 -20.15 -6.14 -9.29
C ILE A 435 -20.99 -7.42 -9.41
N SER A 436 -22.14 -7.35 -10.08
CA SER A 436 -22.99 -8.52 -10.32
C SER A 436 -22.28 -9.57 -11.18
N GLU A 437 -21.59 -9.17 -12.24
CA GLU A 437 -20.75 -10.07 -13.04
C GLU A 437 -19.59 -10.66 -12.23
N MET A 438 -18.93 -9.87 -11.39
CA MET A 438 -17.89 -10.39 -10.48
C MET A 438 -18.44 -11.49 -9.58
N ILE A 439 -19.59 -11.26 -8.93
CA ILE A 439 -20.22 -12.26 -8.06
C ILE A 439 -20.59 -13.51 -8.87
N TYR A 440 -21.11 -13.34 -10.08
CA TYR A 440 -21.43 -14.45 -10.98
C TYR A 440 -20.22 -15.35 -11.24
N TRP A 441 -19.11 -14.79 -11.70
CA TRP A 441 -17.89 -15.54 -12.02
C TRP A 441 -17.23 -16.15 -10.77
N LEU A 442 -17.30 -15.48 -9.62
CA LEU A 442 -16.83 -16.06 -8.36
C LEU A 442 -17.70 -17.24 -7.92
N LYS A 443 -19.02 -17.16 -8.04
CA LYS A 443 -19.92 -18.29 -7.76
C LYS A 443 -19.65 -19.47 -8.70
N MET A 444 -19.43 -19.20 -9.99
CA MET A 444 -19.01 -20.22 -10.96
C MET A 444 -17.69 -20.87 -10.56
N PHE A 445 -16.71 -20.09 -10.08
CA PHE A 445 -15.45 -20.64 -9.59
C PHE A 445 -15.65 -21.57 -8.39
N MET A 446 -16.53 -21.18 -7.46
CA MET A 446 -16.87 -22.02 -6.32
C MET A 446 -17.53 -23.32 -6.78
N SER A 447 -18.58 -23.25 -7.60
CA SER A 447 -19.35 -24.43 -8.01
C SER A 447 -18.58 -25.39 -8.89
N GLU A 448 -17.78 -24.88 -9.84
CA GLU A 448 -17.08 -25.72 -10.83
C GLU A 448 -15.77 -26.30 -10.31
N TYR A 449 -15.11 -25.63 -9.37
CA TYR A 449 -13.79 -26.04 -8.91
C TYR A 449 -13.78 -26.35 -7.43
N VAL A 450 -14.11 -25.39 -6.58
CA VAL A 450 -13.96 -25.52 -5.12
C VAL A 450 -14.87 -26.61 -4.57
N SER A 451 -16.17 -26.57 -4.85
CA SER A 451 -17.16 -27.54 -4.37
C SER A 451 -16.96 -28.94 -4.97
N LYS A 452 -16.39 -29.04 -6.17
CA LYS A 452 -16.05 -30.31 -6.83
C LYS A 452 -14.66 -30.82 -6.47
N GLU A 453 -13.95 -30.10 -5.61
CA GLU A 453 -12.54 -30.35 -5.24
C GLU A 453 -11.62 -30.57 -6.45
N THR A 454 -11.97 -29.97 -7.58
CA THR A 454 -11.28 -30.17 -8.86
C THR A 454 -10.48 -28.90 -9.18
N PRO A 455 -9.14 -28.98 -9.22
CA PRO A 455 -8.32 -27.81 -9.51
C PRO A 455 -8.68 -27.19 -10.87
N PRO A 456 -8.83 -25.86 -10.97
CA PRO A 456 -9.15 -25.21 -12.23
C PRO A 456 -8.03 -25.42 -13.27
N PRO A 457 -8.36 -25.78 -14.53
CA PRO A 457 -7.39 -25.87 -15.60
C PRO A 457 -6.87 -24.48 -16.00
N GLN A 458 -5.85 -24.42 -16.86
CA GLN A 458 -5.37 -23.14 -17.37
C GLN A 458 -6.42 -22.47 -18.25
N ASN A 459 -6.62 -21.15 -18.07
CA ASN A 459 -7.64 -20.33 -18.75
C ASN A 459 -9.08 -20.84 -18.59
N PHE A 460 -9.40 -21.35 -17.40
CA PHE A 460 -10.66 -22.05 -17.07
C PHE A 460 -11.99 -21.34 -17.44
N PHE A 461 -12.04 -20.01 -17.52
CA PHE A 461 -13.22 -19.28 -18.04
C PHE A 461 -13.07 -18.75 -19.47
N PHE A 462 -11.85 -18.78 -20.02
CA PHE A 462 -11.57 -18.26 -21.35
C PHE A 462 -11.77 -19.33 -22.43
N ASP A 463 -11.38 -20.57 -22.15
CA ASP A 463 -11.31 -21.65 -23.14
C ASP A 463 -12.44 -22.66 -23.00
N GLY A 464 -13.16 -22.94 -24.09
CA GLY A 464 -14.06 -24.09 -24.21
C GLY A 464 -15.25 -24.09 -23.25
N HIS A 465 -15.54 -22.96 -22.61
CA HIS A 465 -16.69 -22.79 -21.73
C HIS A 465 -17.86 -22.23 -22.55
N GLU A 466 -19.08 -22.70 -22.31
CA GLU A 466 -20.28 -22.19 -23.02
C GLU A 466 -20.43 -20.68 -22.87
N GLU A 467 -19.94 -20.12 -21.76
CA GLU A 467 -19.96 -18.69 -21.47
C GLU A 467 -18.66 -17.93 -21.78
N SER A 468 -17.73 -18.51 -22.56
CA SER A 468 -16.46 -17.86 -22.92
C SER A 468 -16.64 -16.45 -23.51
N GLU A 469 -17.70 -16.22 -24.29
CA GLU A 469 -18.00 -14.89 -24.85
C GLU A 469 -18.45 -13.89 -23.78
N ARG A 470 -19.25 -14.34 -22.80
CA ARG A 470 -19.69 -13.49 -21.66
C ARG A 470 -18.47 -13.08 -20.83
N TYR A 471 -17.56 -14.02 -20.55
CA TYR A 471 -16.33 -13.74 -19.82
C TYR A 471 -15.43 -12.74 -20.56
N GLN A 472 -15.30 -12.87 -21.89
CA GLN A 472 -14.55 -11.90 -22.69
C GLN A 472 -15.14 -10.48 -22.62
N ARG A 473 -16.47 -10.34 -22.69
CA ARG A 473 -17.14 -9.03 -22.49
C ARG A 473 -16.88 -8.47 -21.08
N PHE A 474 -16.87 -9.33 -20.07
CA PHE A 474 -16.53 -8.93 -18.69
C PHE A 474 -15.08 -8.41 -18.59
N LEU A 475 -14.12 -9.04 -19.27
CA LEU A 475 -12.73 -8.57 -19.34
C LEU A 475 -12.61 -7.23 -20.10
N GLU A 476 -13.33 -7.06 -21.21
CA GLU A 476 -13.34 -5.82 -21.97
C GLU A 476 -13.92 -4.65 -21.16
N ARG A 477 -15.04 -4.88 -20.46
CA ARG A 477 -15.63 -3.88 -19.53
C ARG A 477 -14.66 -3.53 -18.41
N THR A 478 -13.97 -4.52 -17.83
CA THR A 478 -12.93 -4.29 -16.81
C THR A 478 -11.82 -3.39 -17.34
N LYS A 479 -11.36 -3.61 -18.57
CA LYS A 479 -10.34 -2.78 -19.21
C LYS A 479 -10.84 -1.35 -19.44
N ALA A 480 -12.08 -1.18 -19.91
CA ALA A 480 -12.69 0.13 -20.08
C ALA A 480 -12.77 0.90 -18.75
N LEU A 481 -13.21 0.25 -17.67
CA LEU A 481 -13.23 0.83 -16.32
C LEU A 481 -11.84 1.25 -15.84
N SER A 482 -10.82 0.44 -16.13
CA SER A 482 -9.43 0.72 -15.76
C SER A 482 -8.90 2.03 -16.34
N GLU A 483 -9.42 2.43 -17.50
CA GLU A 483 -9.04 3.60 -18.28
C GLU A 483 -9.97 4.80 -18.04
N SER A 484 -11.20 4.58 -17.57
CA SER A 484 -12.22 5.62 -17.34
C SER A 484 -12.27 6.19 -15.92
N VAL A 485 -11.31 5.82 -15.07
CA VAL A 485 -11.20 6.35 -13.70
C VAL A 485 -11.01 7.86 -13.67
N GLU A 486 -11.63 8.52 -12.69
CA GLU A 486 -11.55 9.96 -12.51
C GLU A 486 -10.20 10.34 -11.87
N LEU A 487 -9.47 11.27 -12.48
CA LEU A 487 -8.33 11.91 -11.83
C LEU A 487 -8.81 12.99 -10.85
N VAL A 488 -8.77 12.68 -9.57
CA VAL A 488 -9.17 13.61 -8.49
C VAL A 488 -8.08 14.64 -8.23
N LYS A 489 -6.82 14.19 -8.10
CA LYS A 489 -5.70 15.10 -7.80
C LYS A 489 -4.33 14.53 -8.16
N GLU A 490 -3.46 15.38 -8.72
CA GLU A 490 -2.02 15.18 -8.65
C GLU A 490 -1.44 15.96 -7.45
N VAL A 491 -0.72 15.26 -6.58
CA VAL A 491 -0.07 15.80 -5.38
C VAL A 491 1.44 15.82 -5.61
N ARG A 492 2.05 17.01 -5.60
CA ARG A 492 3.48 17.16 -5.83
C ARG A 492 4.27 16.55 -4.67
N HIS A 493 5.48 16.07 -4.93
CA HIS A 493 6.37 15.51 -3.90
C HIS A 493 6.54 16.41 -2.66
N ASN A 494 6.67 17.73 -2.87
CA ASN A 494 6.87 18.70 -1.78
C ASN A 494 5.59 18.97 -0.97
N ASP A 495 4.42 18.58 -1.50
CA ASP A 495 3.13 18.74 -0.83
C ASP A 495 2.72 17.46 -0.08
N ILE A 496 3.64 16.50 0.09
CA ILE A 496 3.43 15.29 0.89
C ILE A 496 4.16 15.46 2.23
N GLN A 497 3.41 15.38 3.31
CA GLN A 497 3.96 15.38 4.66
C GLN A 497 4.69 14.06 4.92
N ARG A 498 5.92 14.15 5.43
CA ARG A 498 6.83 13.02 5.64
C ARG A 498 7.73 13.27 6.83
N VAL A 499 8.30 12.21 7.39
CA VAL A 499 9.29 12.34 8.47
C VAL A 499 10.54 13.07 7.96
N LEU A 500 11.10 13.91 8.84
CA LEU A 500 12.30 14.70 8.59
C LEU A 500 13.43 14.26 9.52
N GLY A 501 14.67 14.58 9.15
CA GLY A 501 15.81 14.40 10.06
C GLY A 501 15.95 15.60 11.00
N GLU A 502 16.45 15.34 12.19
CA GLU A 502 16.71 16.35 13.21
C GLU A 502 17.74 17.39 12.76
N ASN A 503 17.60 18.67 13.14
CA ASN A 503 18.61 19.72 12.90
C ASN A 503 19.09 19.83 11.44
N GLY A 504 18.18 19.64 10.48
CA GLY A 504 18.51 19.70 9.04
C GLY A 504 19.21 18.45 8.51
N LEU A 505 19.26 17.37 9.29
CA LEU A 505 19.76 16.06 8.86
C LEU A 505 19.01 15.59 7.63
N ARG A 506 19.75 15.34 6.56
CA ARG A 506 19.20 14.77 5.32
C ARG A 506 19.13 13.25 5.45
N LEU A 507 17.92 12.71 5.48
CA LEU A 507 17.68 11.27 5.52
C LEU A 507 18.05 10.63 4.16
N PRO A 508 19.02 9.69 4.13
CA PRO A 508 19.45 9.06 2.88
C PRO A 508 18.51 7.91 2.47
N LEU A 509 18.29 7.72 1.17
CA LEU A 509 17.53 6.55 0.66
C LEU A 509 18.27 5.22 0.87
N PHE A 510 19.59 5.28 1.03
CA PHE A 510 20.45 4.13 1.30
C PHE A 510 21.24 4.36 2.58
N LEU A 511 21.26 3.38 3.47
CA LEU A 511 21.92 3.47 4.79
C LEU A 511 23.44 3.21 4.73
N ASP A 512 23.96 2.81 3.57
CA ASP A 512 25.40 2.52 3.38
C ASP A 512 26.30 3.74 3.64
N ASN A 513 25.83 4.92 3.24
CA ASN A 513 26.65 6.14 3.23
C ASN A 513 26.44 6.98 4.49
N PHE A 514 25.64 6.48 5.43
CA PHE A 514 25.43 7.12 6.70
C PHE A 514 26.69 6.93 7.58
N GLY A 515 27.28 8.06 7.99
CA GLY A 515 28.48 8.11 8.83
C GLY A 515 29.80 8.36 8.09
N HIS A 516 29.86 8.25 6.75
CA HIS A 516 31.06 8.60 6.00
C HIS A 516 31.17 10.12 5.83
N LYS A 517 32.19 10.73 6.44
CA LYS A 517 32.62 12.09 6.10
C LYS A 517 32.94 12.07 4.61
N HIS A 518 32.13 12.74 3.77
CA HIS A 518 32.55 13.00 2.39
C HIS A 518 33.92 13.68 2.46
N PRO A 519 34.96 13.18 1.75
CA PRO A 519 36.16 13.98 1.55
C PRO A 519 35.70 15.27 0.86
N ARG A 520 36.03 16.41 1.48
CA ARG A 520 35.64 17.74 1.01
C ARG A 520 36.25 18.06 -0.34
#